data_AF-G9KQZ2-F1
#
_entry.id   AF-G9KQZ2-F1
#
_cell.length_a   1.000
_cell.length_b   1.000
_cell.length_c   1.000
_cell.angle_alpha   90.00
_cell.angle_beta   90.00
_cell.angle_gamma   90.00
#
_symmetry.space_group_name_H-M   'P 1'
#
loop_
_entity.id
_entity.type
_entity.pdbx_description
1 polymer ?
#
loop_
_entity_poly.entity_id
_entity_poly.type
_entity_poly.pdbx_seq_one_letter_code
_entity_poly.pdbx_strand_id
1 'polypeptide(L)'
;RRYKKVNPRAEPLICACSLLAAALCLFLALILARVTLLASYVFLVLGELLLSCNWAVVADILLSVVVPRCRGTAEALQITVGHVLGDAGSPYLTGLISGTLRAARPDSYLQSFLSLQYSFLGCAFVIALGGGCFLLTALRLETDQARARQPGT
;
A
#
# COMPACT_ATOMS: atom_id res chain seq x y z
N ARG A 1 16.31 4.59 -16.22
CA ARG A 1 17.77 4.31 -16.06
C ARG A 1 18.66 5.53 -15.73
N ARG A 2 18.32 6.79 -16.09
CA ARG A 2 19.17 7.98 -15.81
C ARG A 2 19.00 8.57 -14.38
N TYR A 3 17.84 8.48 -13.75
CA TYR A 3 17.59 8.98 -12.38
C TYR A 3 18.27 8.17 -11.26
N LYS A 4 18.50 6.87 -11.50
CA LYS A 4 19.19 5.95 -10.57
C LYS A 4 20.68 6.30 -10.32
N LYS A 5 21.24 7.23 -11.13
CA LYS A 5 22.61 7.74 -10.95
C LYS A 5 22.73 8.87 -9.92
N VAL A 6 21.63 9.52 -9.54
CA VAL A 6 21.68 10.77 -8.74
C VAL A 6 21.24 10.55 -7.29
N ASN A 7 20.25 9.69 -7.02
CA ASN A 7 19.88 9.34 -5.65
C ASN A 7 19.39 7.88 -5.57
N PRO A 8 20.18 6.94 -5.00
CA PRO A 8 19.79 5.54 -4.87
C PRO A 8 18.57 5.33 -3.97
N ARG A 9 18.19 6.32 -3.14
CA ARG A 9 17.01 6.27 -2.26
C ARG A 9 15.74 6.86 -2.88
N ALA A 10 15.80 7.35 -4.11
CA ALA A 10 14.66 8.03 -4.74
C ALA A 10 13.44 7.11 -4.90
N GLU A 11 13.66 5.85 -5.30
CA GLU A 11 12.58 4.88 -5.56
C GLU A 11 11.74 4.62 -4.28
N PRO A 12 12.32 4.23 -3.12
CA PRO A 12 11.54 4.07 -1.89
C PRO A 12 10.90 5.35 -1.37
N LEU A 13 11.56 6.51 -1.51
CA LEU A 13 11.00 7.79 -1.05
C LEU A 13 9.76 8.18 -1.86
N ILE A 14 9.76 7.92 -3.17
CA ILE A 14 8.58 8.13 -4.02
C ILE A 14 7.44 7.24 -3.55
N CYS A 15 7.69 5.95 -3.27
CA CYS A 15 6.68 5.03 -2.73
C CYS A 15 6.15 5.47 -1.35
N ALA A 16 7.01 5.99 -0.48
CA ALA A 16 6.59 6.49 0.82
C ALA A 16 5.65 7.71 0.67
N CYS A 17 6.06 8.71 -0.11
CA CYS A 17 5.27 9.90 -0.34
C CYS A 17 3.94 9.59 -1.03
N SER A 18 3.95 8.72 -2.04
CA SER A 18 2.73 8.33 -2.75
C SER A 18 1.77 7.55 -1.85
N LEU A 19 2.23 6.64 -1.00
CA LEU A 19 1.37 5.90 -0.06
C LEU A 19 0.79 6.82 1.02
N LEU A 20 1.56 7.75 1.57
CA LEU A 20 1.04 8.72 2.54
C LEU A 20 0.00 9.65 1.90
N ALA A 21 0.24 10.10 0.67
CA ALA A 21 -0.74 10.89 -0.08
C ALA A 21 -1.98 10.07 -0.44
N ALA A 22 -1.82 8.80 -0.85
CA ALA A 22 -2.92 7.89 -1.14
C ALA A 22 -3.76 7.61 0.12
N ALA A 23 -3.13 7.38 1.27
CA ALA A 23 -3.82 7.19 2.55
C ALA A 23 -4.70 8.39 2.90
N LEU A 24 -4.16 9.61 2.72
CA LEU A 24 -4.92 10.84 2.93
C LEU A 24 -6.08 10.96 1.94
N CYS A 25 -5.84 10.72 0.64
CA CYS A 25 -6.89 10.77 -0.37
C CYS A 25 -8.01 9.76 -0.09
N LEU A 26 -7.68 8.51 0.25
CA LEU A 26 -8.66 7.47 0.55
C LEU A 26 -9.42 7.76 1.85
N PHE A 27 -8.75 8.31 2.86
CA PHE A 27 -9.42 8.79 4.06
C PHE A 27 -10.44 9.89 3.73
N LEU A 28 -10.05 10.91 2.95
CA LEU A 28 -10.97 11.96 2.50
C LEU A 28 -12.11 11.38 1.66
N ALA A 29 -11.84 10.47 0.73
CA ALA A 29 -12.87 9.82 -0.08
C ALA A 29 -13.94 9.16 0.81
N LEU A 30 -13.52 8.40 1.81
CA LEU A 30 -14.42 7.72 2.74
C LEU A 30 -15.24 8.69 3.59
N ILE A 31 -14.64 9.78 4.09
CA ILE A 31 -15.36 10.78 4.90
C ILE A 31 -16.35 11.58 4.05
N LEU A 32 -15.95 11.99 2.83
CA LEU A 32 -16.77 12.78 1.93
C LEU A 32 -17.89 11.97 1.27
N ALA A 33 -17.82 10.62 1.28
CA ALA A 33 -18.86 9.75 0.75
C ALA A 33 -20.27 10.04 1.31
N ARG A 34 -20.38 10.57 2.54
CA ARG A 34 -21.66 10.98 3.14
C ARG A 34 -22.14 12.37 2.74
N VAL A 35 -21.25 13.21 2.23
CA VAL A 35 -21.51 14.62 1.94
C VAL A 35 -21.70 14.83 0.44
N THR A 36 -20.75 14.37 -0.37
CA THR A 36 -20.78 14.51 -1.83
C THR A 36 -20.14 13.32 -2.52
N LEU A 37 -20.94 12.61 -3.33
CA LEU A 37 -20.46 11.47 -4.13
C LEU A 37 -19.38 11.88 -5.13
N LEU A 38 -19.54 13.03 -5.79
CA LEU A 38 -18.57 13.51 -6.79
C LEU A 38 -17.17 13.68 -6.18
N ALA A 39 -17.07 14.38 -5.05
CA ALA A 39 -15.77 14.60 -4.41
C ALA A 39 -15.18 13.29 -3.89
N SER A 40 -16.02 12.39 -3.32
CA SER A 40 -15.60 11.05 -2.92
C SER A 40 -14.95 10.29 -4.07
N TYR A 41 -15.56 10.28 -5.26
CA TYR A 41 -15.01 9.59 -6.43
C TYR A 41 -13.71 10.22 -6.95
N VAL A 42 -13.61 11.56 -6.94
CA VAL A 42 -12.37 12.25 -7.34
C VAL A 42 -11.20 11.84 -6.44
N PHE A 43 -11.40 11.87 -5.12
CA PHE A 43 -10.35 11.44 -4.18
C PHE A 43 -10.06 9.95 -4.24
N LEU A 44 -11.08 9.11 -4.49
CA LEU A 44 -10.90 7.67 -4.66
C LEU A 44 -10.01 7.37 -5.86
N VAL A 45 -10.31 7.95 -7.04
CA VAL A 45 -9.51 7.75 -8.25
C VAL A 45 -8.09 8.26 -8.06
N LEU A 46 -7.91 9.41 -7.41
CA LEU A 46 -6.58 9.94 -7.12
C LEU A 46 -5.77 9.01 -6.19
N GLY A 47 -6.41 8.50 -5.13
CA GLY A 47 -5.80 7.55 -4.20
C GLY A 47 -5.39 6.23 -4.88
N GLU A 48 -6.28 5.66 -5.69
CA GLU A 48 -6.02 4.44 -6.46
C GLU A 48 -4.90 4.63 -7.50
N LEU A 49 -4.86 5.78 -8.18
CA LEU A 49 -3.80 6.10 -9.13
C LEU A 49 -2.43 6.14 -8.45
N LEU A 50 -2.34 6.80 -7.29
CA LEU A 50 -1.11 6.87 -6.49
C LEU A 50 -0.68 5.48 -6.00
N LEU A 51 -1.63 4.64 -5.60
CA LEU A 51 -1.37 3.27 -5.16
C LEU A 51 -0.88 2.38 -6.31
N SER A 52 -1.50 2.50 -7.49
CA SER A 52 -1.15 1.75 -8.70
C SER A 52 0.27 2.04 -9.19
N CYS A 53 0.72 3.29 -9.09
CA CYS A 53 2.08 3.68 -9.47
C CYS A 53 3.16 2.94 -8.64
N ASN A 54 2.85 2.59 -7.39
CA ASN A 54 3.81 1.92 -6.50
C ASN A 54 4.12 0.50 -6.94
N TRP A 55 3.19 -0.18 -7.62
CA TRP A 55 3.37 -1.58 -8.01
C TRP A 55 4.61 -1.76 -8.90
N ALA A 56 4.79 -0.87 -9.88
CA ALA A 56 5.94 -0.89 -10.76
C ALA A 56 7.26 -0.52 -10.05
N VAL A 57 7.22 0.47 -9.14
CA VAL A 57 8.42 0.94 -8.43
C VAL A 57 8.91 -0.10 -7.43
N VAL A 58 7.99 -0.79 -6.76
CA VAL A 58 8.29 -1.84 -5.78
C VAL A 58 9.01 -3.03 -6.42
N ALA A 59 8.61 -3.41 -7.63
CA ALA A 59 9.31 -4.44 -8.39
C ALA A 59 10.77 -4.04 -8.71
N ASP A 60 11.00 -2.79 -9.15
CA ASP A 60 12.37 -2.31 -9.44
C ASP A 60 13.24 -2.22 -8.17
N ILE A 61 12.66 -1.81 -7.04
CA ILE A 61 13.35 -1.82 -5.74
C ILE A 61 13.77 -3.25 -5.38
N LEU A 62 12.86 -4.22 -5.48
CA LEU A 62 13.12 -5.62 -5.16
C LEU A 62 14.28 -6.18 -6.00
N LEU A 63 14.22 -5.99 -7.32
CA LEU A 63 15.25 -6.49 -8.23
C LEU A 63 16.62 -5.82 -8.00
N SER A 64 16.64 -4.63 -7.40
CA SER A 64 17.87 -3.92 -7.06
C SER A 64 18.62 -4.50 -5.86
N VAL A 65 17.92 -5.17 -4.94
CA VAL A 65 18.48 -5.76 -3.71
C VAL A 65 18.64 -7.28 -3.75
N VAL A 66 18.25 -7.92 -4.86
CA VAL A 66 18.35 -9.37 -5.04
C VAL A 66 19.38 -9.74 -6.09
N VAL A 67 20.20 -10.75 -5.78
CA VAL A 67 21.19 -11.32 -6.69
C VAL A 67 20.53 -11.87 -7.97
N PRO A 68 21.15 -11.73 -9.16
CA PRO A 68 20.51 -12.07 -10.43
C PRO A 68 19.91 -13.49 -10.49
N ARG A 69 20.56 -14.48 -9.84
CA ARG A 69 20.14 -15.88 -9.83
C ARG A 69 18.80 -16.12 -9.12
N CYS A 70 18.44 -15.27 -8.15
CA CYS A 70 17.26 -15.47 -7.29
C CYS A 70 16.12 -14.48 -7.55
N ARG A 71 16.25 -13.62 -8.57
CA ARG A 71 15.27 -12.55 -8.86
C ARG A 71 13.87 -13.08 -9.14
N GLY A 72 13.75 -14.13 -9.95
CA GLY A 72 12.45 -14.72 -10.27
C GLY A 72 11.73 -15.28 -9.03
N THR A 73 12.46 -15.92 -8.12
CA THR A 73 11.89 -16.42 -6.86
C THR A 73 11.48 -15.28 -5.94
N ALA A 74 12.29 -14.22 -5.84
CA ALA A 74 11.96 -13.07 -5.01
C ALA A 74 10.71 -12.34 -5.51
N GLU A 75 10.60 -12.14 -6.82
CA GLU A 75 9.43 -11.51 -7.45
C GLU A 75 8.18 -12.36 -7.25
N ALA A 76 8.27 -13.67 -7.49
CA ALA A 76 7.17 -14.60 -7.24
C ALA A 76 6.72 -14.58 -5.77
N LEU A 77 7.67 -14.53 -4.82
CA LEU A 77 7.35 -14.42 -3.40
C LEU A 77 6.64 -13.10 -3.08
N GLN A 78 7.12 -11.98 -3.60
CA GLN A 78 6.50 -10.67 -3.40
C GLN A 78 5.06 -10.65 -3.92
N ILE A 79 4.83 -11.17 -5.13
CA ILE A 79 3.50 -11.28 -5.73
C ILE A 79 2.61 -12.20 -4.89
N THR A 80 3.12 -13.38 -4.49
CA THR A 80 2.36 -14.36 -3.71
C THR A 80 1.92 -13.78 -2.37
N VAL A 81 2.83 -13.15 -1.63
CA VAL A 81 2.52 -12.50 -0.35
C VAL A 81 1.52 -11.36 -0.56
N GLY A 82 1.70 -10.57 -1.62
CA GLY A 82 0.77 -9.49 -2.00
C GLY A 82 -0.65 -10.01 -2.25
N HIS A 83 -0.83 -11.08 -3.02
CA HIS A 83 -2.15 -11.63 -3.29
C HIS A 83 -2.77 -12.34 -2.08
N VAL A 84 -1.98 -13.10 -1.31
CA VAL A 84 -2.50 -13.82 -0.14
C VAL A 84 -2.97 -12.84 0.95
N LEU A 85 -2.17 -11.83 1.27
CA LEU A 85 -2.50 -10.89 2.33
C LEU A 85 -3.41 -9.75 1.84
N GLY A 86 -3.16 -9.25 0.63
CA GLY A 86 -3.96 -8.21 -0.01
C GLY A 86 -5.27 -8.78 -0.51
N ASP A 87 -5.27 -9.45 -1.65
CA ASP A 87 -6.50 -9.79 -2.37
C ASP A 87 -7.37 -10.84 -1.67
N ALA A 88 -6.75 -11.87 -1.08
CA ALA A 88 -7.49 -12.92 -0.38
C ALA A 88 -7.81 -12.54 1.08
N GLY A 89 -6.84 -11.98 1.80
CA GLY A 89 -6.96 -11.67 3.22
C GLY A 89 -7.76 -10.40 3.53
N SER A 90 -7.52 -9.31 2.79
CA SER A 90 -8.09 -8.00 3.15
C SER A 90 -9.61 -7.91 3.04
N PRO A 91 -10.31 -8.55 2.07
CA PRO A 91 -11.77 -8.49 2.03
C PRO A 91 -12.40 -9.24 3.21
N TYR A 92 -11.80 -10.37 3.61
CA TYR A 92 -12.25 -11.13 4.77
C TYR A 92 -12.11 -10.32 6.06
N LEU A 93 -10.94 -9.69 6.28
CA LEU A 93 -10.71 -8.84 7.46
C LEU A 93 -11.66 -7.63 7.47
N THR A 94 -11.85 -6.96 6.33
CA THR A 94 -12.79 -5.84 6.21
C THR A 94 -14.23 -6.27 6.48
N GLY A 95 -14.64 -7.42 5.94
CA GLY A 95 -15.96 -7.99 6.20
C GLY A 95 -16.18 -8.32 7.69
N LEU A 96 -15.17 -8.91 8.34
CA LEU A 96 -15.21 -9.26 9.76
C LEU A 96 -15.32 -8.02 10.65
N ILE A 97 -14.50 -6.99 10.39
CA ILE A 97 -14.54 -5.72 11.13
C ILE A 97 -15.90 -5.05 10.93
N SER A 98 -16.39 -4.94 9.69
CA SER A 98 -17.72 -4.39 9.42
C SER A 98 -18.84 -5.17 10.12
N GLY A 99 -18.78 -6.50 10.11
CA GLY A 99 -19.76 -7.36 10.78
C GLY A 99 -19.78 -7.17 12.30
N THR A 100 -18.61 -7.10 12.93
CA THR A 100 -18.52 -6.88 14.39
C THR A 100 -19.01 -5.48 14.79
N LEU A 101 -18.67 -4.43 14.01
CA LEU A 101 -19.18 -3.07 14.24
C LEU A 101 -20.70 -2.97 14.06
N ARG A 102 -21.26 -3.74 13.13
CA ARG A 102 -22.70 -3.78 12.90
C ARG A 102 -23.43 -4.45 14.05
N ALA A 103 -22.95 -5.59 14.53
CA ALA A 103 -23.58 -6.36 15.62
C ALA A 103 -23.68 -5.58 16.95
N ALA A 104 -22.83 -4.58 17.15
CA ALA A 104 -22.85 -3.74 18.35
C ALA A 104 -24.01 -2.72 18.41
N ARG A 105 -24.82 -2.59 17.35
CA ARG A 105 -25.87 -1.57 17.22
C ARG A 105 -27.14 -2.09 16.54
N PRO A 106 -28.30 -1.42 16.70
CA PRO A 106 -29.54 -1.82 16.04
C PRO A 106 -29.41 -1.81 14.51
N ASP A 107 -30.00 -2.82 13.88
CA ASP A 107 -29.94 -3.02 12.45
C ASP A 107 -30.66 -1.90 11.69
N SER A 108 -29.90 -1.19 10.85
CA SER A 108 -30.42 -0.19 9.93
C SER A 108 -29.53 -0.09 8.70
N TYR A 109 -30.07 0.45 7.60
CA TYR A 109 -29.29 0.72 6.39
C TYR A 109 -28.13 1.68 6.68
N LEU A 110 -28.38 2.74 7.45
CA LEU A 110 -27.35 3.69 7.86
C LEU A 110 -26.25 3.00 8.69
N GLN A 111 -26.61 2.14 9.64
CA GLN A 111 -25.62 1.40 10.43
C GLN A 111 -24.77 0.45 9.57
N SER A 112 -25.38 -0.19 8.55
CA SER A 112 -24.66 -1.05 7.59
C SER A 112 -23.66 -0.24 6.75
N PHE A 113 -24.04 0.96 6.32
CA PHE A 113 -23.14 1.87 5.62
C PHE A 113 -21.99 2.32 6.54
N LEU A 114 -22.30 2.74 7.76
CA LEU A 114 -21.30 3.24 8.72
C LEU A 114 -20.31 2.14 9.14
N SER A 115 -20.79 0.92 9.41
CA SER A 115 -19.90 -0.18 9.80
C SER A 115 -18.89 -0.50 8.69
N LEU A 116 -19.33 -0.48 7.43
CA LEU A 116 -18.47 -0.68 6.28
C LEU A 116 -17.50 0.49 6.08
N GLN A 117 -17.99 1.73 6.18
CA GLN A 117 -17.16 2.94 6.11
C GLN A 117 -16.05 2.91 7.17
N TYR A 118 -16.38 2.62 8.43
CA TYR A 118 -15.40 2.52 9.51
C TYR A 118 -14.40 1.39 9.29
N SER A 119 -14.85 0.26 8.75
CA SER A 119 -13.94 -0.82 8.38
C SER A 119 -12.94 -0.40 7.30
N PHE A 120 -13.38 0.32 6.27
CA PHE A 120 -12.50 0.81 5.21
C PHE A 120 -11.51 1.89 5.68
N LEU A 121 -11.81 2.63 6.74
CA LEU A 121 -10.83 3.55 7.34
C LEU A 121 -9.61 2.79 7.88
N GLY A 122 -9.77 1.52 8.28
CA GLY A 122 -8.66 0.63 8.61
C GLY A 122 -7.70 0.45 7.44
N CYS A 123 -8.20 0.37 6.20
CA CYS A 123 -7.36 0.25 5.01
C CYS A 123 -6.47 1.50 4.82
N ALA A 124 -7.02 2.71 5.03
CA ALA A 124 -6.24 3.94 4.94
C ALA A 124 -5.09 3.97 5.98
N PHE A 125 -5.32 3.45 7.18
CA PHE A 125 -4.28 3.29 8.20
C PHE A 125 -3.19 2.29 7.77
N VAL A 126 -3.56 1.13 7.24
CA VAL A 126 -2.61 0.13 6.73
C VAL A 126 -1.76 0.70 5.59
N ILE A 127 -2.34 1.51 4.70
CA ILE A 127 -1.61 2.20 3.63
C ILE A 127 -0.59 3.20 4.21
N ALA A 128 -0.97 3.96 5.23
CA ALA A 128 -0.06 4.88 5.91
C ALA A 128 1.11 4.14 6.58
N LEU A 129 0.84 3.01 7.24
CA LEU A 129 1.88 2.13 7.78
C LEU A 129 2.81 1.60 6.67
N GLY A 130 2.25 1.22 5.52
CA GLY A 130 3.02 0.87 4.34
C GLY A 130 3.98 1.99 3.91
N GLY A 131 3.50 3.24 3.86
CA GLY A 131 4.35 4.40 3.60
C GLY A 131 5.51 4.53 4.60
N GLY A 132 5.25 4.31 5.89
CA GLY A 132 6.27 4.23 6.93
C GLY A 132 7.30 3.12 6.68
N CYS A 133 6.85 1.92 6.29
CA CYS A 133 7.75 0.82 5.90
C CYS A 133 8.65 1.20 4.72
N PHE A 134 8.13 1.92 3.71
CA PHE A 134 8.97 2.41 2.59
C PHE A 134 10.01 3.45 3.02
N LEU A 135 9.71 4.29 4.02
CA LEU A 135 10.72 5.17 4.61
C LEU A 135 11.84 4.37 5.27
N LEU A 136 11.50 3.31 6.01
CA LEU A 136 12.52 2.40 6.58
C LEU A 136 13.35 1.71 5.49
N THR A 137 12.70 1.26 4.40
CA THR A 137 13.40 0.73 3.23
C THR A 137 14.35 1.76 2.63
N ALA A 138 13.95 3.03 2.52
CA ALA A 138 14.80 4.10 2.02
C ALA A 138 16.11 4.26 2.82
N LEU A 139 16.05 4.03 4.14
CA LEU A 139 17.22 4.11 5.03
C LEU A 139 18.17 2.92 4.88
N ARG A 140 17.66 1.74 4.52
CA ARG A 140 18.44 0.49 4.43
C ARG A 140 18.86 0.12 3.01
N LEU A 141 18.21 0.69 2.00
CA LEU A 141 18.34 0.29 0.60
C LEU A 141 19.81 0.27 0.11
N GLU A 142 20.60 1.30 0.42
CA GLU A 142 22.00 1.37 -0.01
C GLU A 142 22.84 0.23 0.56
N THR A 143 22.58 -0.15 1.82
CA THR A 143 23.29 -1.24 2.49
C THR A 143 22.92 -2.58 1.87
N ASP A 144 21.64 -2.78 1.58
CA ASP A 144 21.14 -4.02 0.98
C ASP A 144 21.64 -4.18 -0.47
N GLN A 145 21.65 -3.09 -1.25
CA GLN A 145 22.24 -3.07 -2.58
C GLN A 145 23.74 -3.36 -2.57
N ALA A 146 24.48 -2.82 -1.59
CA ALA A 146 25.91 -3.08 -1.46
C ALA A 146 26.18 -4.57 -1.18
N ARG A 147 25.42 -5.18 -0.26
CA ARG A 147 25.51 -6.61 0.06
C ARG A 147 25.17 -7.50 -1.14
N ALA A 148 24.13 -7.15 -1.89
CA ALA A 148 23.72 -7.91 -3.09
C ALA A 148 24.74 -7.84 -4.24
N ARG A 149 25.62 -6.82 -4.25
CA ARG A 149 26.68 -6.64 -5.25
C ARG A 149 28.00 -7.28 -4.85
N GLN A 150 28.20 -7.65 -3.58
CA GLN A 150 29.42 -8.33 -3.18
C GLN A 150 29.49 -9.70 -3.88
N PRO A 151 30.57 -10.00 -4.62
CA PRO A 151 30.77 -11.33 -5.15
C PRO A 151 30.90 -12.29 -3.97
N GLY A 152 29.96 -13.23 -3.85
CA GLY A 152 30.10 -14.31 -2.88
C GLY A 152 31.40 -15.06 -3.16
N THR A 153 32.22 -15.21 -2.11
CA THR A 153 33.27 -16.23 -2.05
C THR A 153 32.68 -17.62 -2.24
#